data_AF-A0AA35N6L9-F1
#
_entry.id   AF-A0AA35N6L9-F1
#
_cell.length_a   1.000
_cell.length_b   1.000
_cell.length_c   1.000
_cell.angle_alpha   90.00
_cell.angle_beta   90.00
_cell.angle_gamma   90.00
#
_symmetry.space_group_name_H-M   'P 1'
#
loop_
_entity.id
_entity.type
_entity.pdbx_description
1 polymer ?
#
loop_
_entity_poly.entity_id
_entity_poly.type
_entity_poly.pdbx_seq_one_letter_code
_entity_poly.pdbx_strand_id
1 'polypeptide(L)'
;MYPRQDGQPCYLLAGTQGALSIPQLKRWHYAEAGSGWHTPLLQSEESIPDGEALTLQLQHFVRVARGEQAPLIDAADGGRTLALIEAIRQAAQSGRACAPEQIA
;
A
#
# COMPACT_ATOMS: atom_id res chain seq x y z
N MET A 1 16.76 7.78 6.10
CA MET A 1 16.55 6.36 5.76
C MET A 1 15.79 5.64 6.89
N TYR A 2 14.56 5.18 6.66
CA TYR A 2 13.83 4.32 7.62
C TYR A 2 14.51 2.94 7.71
N PRO A 3 14.63 2.33 8.90
CA PRO A 3 15.26 1.02 9.03
C PRO A 3 14.43 -0.03 8.28
N ARG A 4 15.04 -0.64 7.25
CA ARG A 4 14.51 -1.85 6.63
C ARG A 4 14.99 -3.04 7.45
N GLN A 5 14.06 -3.74 8.09
CA GLN A 5 14.36 -5.01 8.74
C GLN A 5 14.31 -6.08 7.65
N ASP A 6 15.47 -6.65 7.33
CA ASP A 6 15.55 -7.73 6.34
C ASP A 6 14.80 -8.96 6.86
N GLY A 7 14.03 -9.59 5.97
CA GLY A 7 13.26 -10.81 6.29
C GLY A 7 11.97 -10.60 7.09
N GLN A 8 11.57 -9.37 7.42
CA GLN A 8 10.32 -9.08 8.15
C GLN A 8 9.35 -8.23 7.30
N PRO A 9 8.43 -8.85 6.56
CA PRO A 9 7.40 -8.10 5.83
C PRO A 9 6.34 -7.57 6.80
N CYS A 10 5.89 -6.33 6.60
CA CYS A 10 4.77 -5.76 7.33
C CYS A 10 3.43 -5.95 6.62
N TYR A 11 3.46 -6.16 5.30
CA TYR A 11 2.28 -6.54 4.51
C TYR A 11 2.62 -7.65 3.50
N LEU A 12 1.62 -8.49 3.24
CA LEU A 12 1.60 -9.46 2.15
C LEU A 12 0.31 -9.25 1.35
N LEU A 13 0.46 -8.88 0.09
CA LEU A 13 -0.66 -8.79 -0.84
C LEU A 13 -0.68 -10.08 -1.66
N ALA A 14 -1.78 -10.82 -1.66
CA ALA A 14 -1.93 -12.06 -2.41
C ALA A 14 -3.17 -11.98 -3.33
N GLY A 15 -3.02 -12.49 -4.54
CA GLY A 15 -4.07 -12.55 -5.54
C GLY A 15 -3.92 -13.76 -6.46
N THR A 16 -4.76 -13.84 -7.49
CA THR A 16 -4.81 -15.01 -8.40
C THR A 16 -3.55 -15.22 -9.21
N GLN A 17 -2.72 -14.18 -9.38
CA GLN A 17 -1.49 -14.22 -10.17
C GLN A 17 -0.22 -14.31 -9.32
N GLY A 18 -0.34 -14.32 -7.98
CA GLY A 18 0.82 -14.37 -7.10
C GLY A 18 0.67 -13.53 -5.84
N ALA A 19 1.80 -13.27 -5.19
CA ALA A 19 1.87 -12.47 -3.98
C ALA A 19 3.06 -11.50 -3.99
N LEU A 20 2.96 -10.40 -3.24
CA LEU A 20 3.99 -9.37 -3.09
C LEU A 20 4.14 -9.01 -1.61
N SER A 21 5.37 -9.01 -1.10
CA SER A 21 5.66 -8.51 0.24
C SER A 21 6.07 -7.03 0.24
N ILE A 22 5.76 -6.34 1.33
CA ILE A 22 6.14 -4.94 1.56
C ILE A 22 6.84 -4.87 2.93
N PRO A 23 7.97 -4.14 3.07
CA PRO A 23 8.61 -3.27 2.07
C PRO A 23 9.68 -3.95 1.21
N GLN A 24 9.94 -5.26 1.36
CA GLN A 24 11.02 -5.94 0.65
C GLN A 24 10.75 -6.13 -0.85
N LEU A 25 9.50 -5.92 -1.29
CA LEU A 25 9.09 -6.02 -2.70
C LEU A 25 9.41 -7.39 -3.31
N LYS A 26 9.33 -8.42 -2.48
CA LYS A 26 9.54 -9.81 -2.90
C LYS A 26 8.26 -10.31 -3.53
N ARG A 27 8.32 -10.69 -4.80
CA ARG A 27 7.19 -11.16 -5.60
C ARG A 27 7.29 -12.67 -5.81
N TRP A 28 6.19 -13.37 -5.56
CA TRP A 28 6.01 -14.79 -5.86
C TRP A 28 4.93 -14.95 -6.92
N HIS A 29 5.20 -15.76 -7.94
CA HIS A 29 4.24 -16.03 -9.03
C HIS A 29 4.58 -17.35 -9.73
N TYR A 30 3.62 -17.91 -10.45
CA TYR A 30 3.89 -19.03 -11.36
C TYR A 30 4.25 -18.50 -12.76
N ALA A 31 5.02 -19.28 -13.52
CA ALA A 31 5.49 -18.90 -14.85
C ALA A 31 4.35 -18.78 -15.87
N GLU A 32 3.32 -19.62 -15.75
CA GLU A 32 2.21 -19.72 -16.70
C GLU A 32 0.86 -19.51 -16.02
N ALA A 33 -0.13 -19.04 -16.79
CA ALA A 33 -1.49 -18.89 -16.31
C ALA A 33 -2.15 -20.26 -16.11
N GLY A 34 -2.84 -20.46 -14.98
CA GLY A 34 -3.47 -21.74 -14.63
C GLY A 34 -2.51 -22.75 -13.97
N SER A 35 -1.22 -22.41 -13.85
CA SER A 35 -0.28 -23.14 -13.00
C SER A 35 -0.72 -23.11 -11.53
N GLY A 36 -0.33 -24.14 -10.79
CA GLY A 36 -0.65 -24.27 -9.37
C GLY A 36 0.50 -24.87 -8.58
N TRP A 37 0.21 -25.30 -7.36
CA TRP A 37 1.18 -25.80 -6.38
C TRP A 37 2.08 -26.95 -6.85
N HIS A 38 1.72 -27.64 -7.93
CA HIS A 38 2.50 -28.71 -8.55
C HIS A 38 3.61 -28.20 -9.49
N THR A 39 3.64 -26.90 -9.79
CA THR A 39 4.66 -26.24 -10.60
C THR A 39 5.59 -25.39 -9.73
N PRO A 40 6.84 -25.14 -10.16
CA PRO A 40 7.75 -24.27 -9.41
C PRO A 40 7.17 -22.87 -9.21
N LEU A 41 7.15 -22.42 -7.95
CA LEU A 41 6.84 -21.03 -7.61
C LEU A 41 8.08 -20.17 -7.84
N LEU A 42 7.99 -19.22 -8.76
CA LEU A 42 9.07 -18.28 -9.05
C LEU A 42 9.09 -17.15 -8.03
N GLN A 43 10.28 -16.63 -7.79
CA GLN A 43 10.52 -15.54 -6.86
C GLN A 43 11.41 -14.48 -7.52
N SER A 44 11.00 -13.22 -7.44
CA SER A 44 11.79 -12.06 -7.86
C SER A 44 11.72 -10.96 -6.81
N GLU A 45 12.67 -10.03 -6.85
CA GLU A 45 12.61 -8.78 -6.09
C GLU A 45 12.36 -7.63 -7.07
N GLU A 46 11.35 -6.81 -6.78
CA GLU A 46 11.03 -5.65 -7.60
C GLU A 46 11.86 -4.44 -7.15
N SER A 47 12.41 -3.71 -8.11
CA SER A 47 13.15 -2.48 -7.84
C SER A 47 12.22 -1.27 -7.89
N ILE A 48 12.46 -0.30 -7.00
CA ILE A 48 11.87 1.03 -7.07
C ILE A 48 12.96 2.07 -7.29
N PRO A 49 12.63 3.23 -7.88
CA PRO A 49 13.56 4.35 -7.93
C PRO A 49 14.03 4.72 -6.53
N ASP A 50 15.31 5.07 -6.42
CA ASP A 50 15.87 5.57 -5.19
C ASP A 50 15.23 6.91 -4.80
N GLY A 51 15.03 7.10 -3.50
CA GLY A 51 14.54 8.36 -2.95
C GLY A 51 13.94 8.19 -1.57
N GLU A 52 14.14 9.21 -0.73
CA GLU A 52 13.45 9.25 0.56
C GLU A 52 11.99 9.66 0.34
N ALA A 53 11.06 8.81 0.76
CA ALA A 53 9.63 9.01 0.52
C ALA A 53 9.14 10.41 0.95
N LEU A 54 9.58 10.90 2.11
CA LEU A 54 9.20 12.23 2.60
C LEU A 54 9.71 13.35 1.70
N THR A 55 10.94 13.23 1.19
CA THR A 55 11.52 14.19 0.25
C THR A 55 10.73 14.22 -1.05
N LEU A 56 10.41 13.07 -1.61
CA LEU A 56 9.60 12.96 -2.83
C LEU A 56 8.18 13.51 -2.62
N GLN A 57 7.57 13.25 -1.46
CA GLN A 57 6.25 13.77 -1.08
C GLN A 57 6.26 15.30 -0.94
N LEU A 58 7.27 15.88 -0.29
CA LEU A 58 7.40 17.34 -0.16
C LEU A 58 7.63 18.03 -1.51
N GLN A 59 8.47 17.44 -2.37
CA GLN A 59 8.68 17.94 -3.73
C GLN A 59 7.38 17.92 -4.53
N HIS A 60 6.61 16.84 -4.44
CA HIS A 60 5.29 16.74 -5.06
C HIS A 60 4.33 17.81 -4.51
N PHE A 61 4.26 17.96 -3.19
CA PHE A 61 3.43 18.96 -2.54
C PHE A 61 3.72 20.39 -3.04
N VAL A 62 5.01 20.76 -3.14
CA VAL A 62 5.40 22.09 -3.66
C VAL A 62 4.95 22.29 -5.11
N ARG A 63 5.09 21.28 -5.97
CA ARG A 63 4.61 21.37 -7.37
C ARG A 63 3.09 21.53 -7.45
N VAL A 64 2.35 20.80 -6.61
CA VAL A 64 0.88 20.95 -6.51
C VAL A 64 0.50 22.35 -6.05
N ALA A 65 1.15 22.87 -5.00
CA ALA A 65 0.89 24.21 -4.47
C ALA A 65 1.16 25.33 -5.49
N ARG A 66 2.07 25.09 -6.44
CA ARG A 66 2.37 26.00 -7.57
C ARG A 66 1.46 25.82 -8.78
N GLY A 67 0.56 24.82 -8.77
CA GLY A 67 -0.29 24.48 -9.91
C GLY A 67 0.46 23.74 -11.03
N GLU A 68 1.66 23.24 -10.78
CA GLU A 68 2.51 22.54 -11.75
C GLU A 68 2.15 21.06 -11.89
N GLN A 69 1.42 20.50 -10.92
CA GLN A 69 1.02 19.09 -10.91
C GLN A 69 -0.33 18.91 -10.19
N ALA A 70 -1.13 17.92 -10.60
CA ALA A 70 -2.32 17.52 -9.86
C ALA A 70 -1.93 16.77 -8.56
N PRO A 71 -2.73 16.89 -7.48
CA PRO A 71 -2.50 16.11 -6.27
C PRO A 71 -2.64 14.61 -6.56
N LEU A 72 -1.78 13.78 -5.95
CA LEU A 72 -1.92 12.32 -6.01
C LEU A 72 -3.06 11.80 -5.11
N ILE A 73 -3.43 12.60 -4.11
CA ILE A 73 -4.46 12.33 -3.12
C ILE A 73 -5.23 13.63 -2.94
N ASP A 74 -6.54 13.60 -3.16
CA ASP A 74 -7.39 14.77 -3.00
C ASP A 74 -7.98 14.88 -1.58
N ALA A 75 -8.76 15.94 -1.33
CA ALA A 75 -9.41 16.14 -0.03
C ALA A 75 -10.41 15.01 0.30
N ALA A 76 -11.07 14.44 -0.71
CA ALA A 76 -12.03 13.36 -0.52
C ALA A 76 -11.32 12.04 -0.16
N ASP A 77 -10.15 11.74 -0.75
CA ASP A 77 -9.29 10.64 -0.32
C ASP A 77 -8.84 10.80 1.14
N GLY A 78 -8.43 12.01 1.51
CA GLY A 78 -8.11 12.35 2.91
C GLY A 78 -9.29 12.10 3.84
N GLY A 79 -10.50 12.51 3.42
CA GLY A 79 -11.74 12.23 4.14
C GLY A 79 -12.01 10.73 4.31
N ARG A 80 -11.85 9.93 3.25
CA ARG A 80 -12.00 8.47 3.33
C ARG A 80 -11.05 7.83 4.34
N THR A 81 -9.84 8.35 4.48
CA THR A 81 -8.87 7.90 5.47
C THR A 81 -9.35 8.19 6.90
N LEU A 82 -9.89 9.40 7.15
CA LEU A 82 -10.45 9.77 8.44
C LEU A 82 -11.69 8.93 8.81
N ALA A 83 -12.57 8.67 7.85
CA ALA A 83 -13.72 7.79 8.05
C ALA A 83 -13.32 6.37 8.45
N LEU A 84 -12.25 5.84 7.85
CA LEU A 84 -11.71 4.54 8.20
C LEU A 84 -11.17 4.51 9.64
N ILE A 85 -10.44 5.55 10.05
CA ILE A 85 -9.93 5.67 11.43
C ILE A 85 -11.09 5.69 12.43
N GLU A 86 -12.16 6.42 12.12
CA GLU A 86 -13.35 6.49 12.97
C GLU A 86 -14.07 5.13 13.05
N ALA A 87 -14.23 4.42 11.94
CA ALA A 87 -14.80 3.07 11.94
C ALA A 87 -13.97 2.08 12.77
N ILE A 88 -12.63 2.16 12.71
CA ILE A 88 -11.74 1.35 13.56
C ILE A 88 -11.96 1.69 15.04
N ARG A 89 -12.08 2.97 15.39
CA ARG A 89 -12.35 3.42 16.77
C ARG A 89 -13.68 2.84 17.28
N GLN A 90 -14.74 2.91 16.49
CA GLN A 90 -16.06 2.36 16.85
C GLN A 90 -16.03 0.84 16.98
N ALA A 91 -15.33 0.15 16.08
CA ALA A 91 -15.19 -1.30 16.12
C ALA A 91 -14.46 -1.75 17.39
N ALA A 92 -13.38 -1.05 17.78
CA ALA A 92 -12.64 -1.32 19.00
C ALA A 92 -13.48 -1.14 20.28
N GLN A 93 -14.37 -0.14 20.29
CA GLN A 93 -15.24 0.12 21.45
C GLN A 93 -16.42 -0.85 21.56
N SER A 94 -17.01 -1.21 20.42
CA SER A 94 -18.21 -2.04 20.37
C SER A 94 -17.94 -3.54 20.30
N GLY A 95 -16.72 -3.94 19.90
CA GLY A 95 -16.38 -5.33 19.61
C GLY A 95 -17.07 -5.87 18.35
N ARG A 96 -17.61 -5.00 17.49
CA ARG A 96 -18.34 -5.37 16.27
C ARG A 96 -17.67 -4.77 15.03
N ALA A 97 -17.93 -5.37 13.87
CA ALA A 97 -17.50 -4.80 12.60
C ALA A 97 -18.26 -3.48 12.35
N CYS A 98 -17.51 -2.43 11.99
CA CYS A 98 -18.03 -1.12 11.62
C CYS A 98 -17.54 -0.76 10.21
N ALA A 99 -18.38 -0.08 9.43
CA ALA A 99 -18.03 0.39 8.09
C ALA A 99 -17.64 1.88 8.13
N PRO A 100 -16.68 2.33 7.31
CA PRO A 100 -16.41 3.76 7.14
C PRO A 100 -17.61 4.49 6.56
N GLU A 101 -18.05 5.58 7.21
CA GLU A 101 -19.11 6.45 6.71
C GLU A 101 -18.56 7.44 5.66
N GLN A 102 -19.40 7.89 4.74
CA GLN A 102 -18.97 8.92 3.77
C GLN A 102 -18.82 10.26 4.48
N ILE A 103 -17.63 10.87 4.37
CA ILE A 103 -17.44 12.26 4.78
C ILE A 103 -18.01 13.14 3.66
N ALA A 104 -19.08 13.87 3.99
CA ALA A 104 -19.75 14.83 3.11
C ALA A 104 -18.90 16.09 2.87
#